data_AF-A0A842TZR9-F1
#
_entry.id   AF-A0A842TZR9-F1
#
_cell.length_a   1.000
_cell.length_b   1.000
_cell.length_c   1.000
_cell.angle_alpha   90.00
_cell.angle_beta   90.00
_cell.angle_gamma   90.00
#
_symmetry.space_group_name_H-M   'P 1'
#
loop_
_entity.id
_entity.type
_entity.pdbx_description
1 polymer ?
#
loop_
_entity_poly.entity_id
_entity_poly.type
_entity_poly.pdbx_seq_one_letter_code
_entity_poly.pdbx_strand_id
1 'polypeptide(L)' 'FLDIQRIFVSKAYRNKGIGTYFIKKFENETKKKKVNLEVWKGNPAIKLYKKLGYKIIKYNNGKYQMQKLLTK' A
#
# COMPACT_ATOMS: atom_id res chain seq x y z
N PHE A 1 12.86 -2.67 6.09
CA PHE A 1 11.69 -2.46 5.21
C PHE A 1 11.34 -0.97 5.25
N LEU A 2 10.60 -0.46 4.27
CA LEU A 2 9.90 0.82 4.37
C LEU A 2 8.51 0.54 4.94
N ASP A 3 8.03 1.38 5.84
CA ASP A 3 6.66 1.28 6.36
C ASP A 3 5.86 2.52 5.97
N ILE A 4 4.78 2.33 5.23
CA ILE A 4 3.91 3.41 4.78
C ILE A 4 2.79 3.57 5.81
N GLN A 5 2.93 4.60 6.65
CA GLN A 5 2.00 4.80 7.76
C GLN A 5 0.62 5.28 7.31
N ARG A 6 0.57 6.30 6.42
CA ARG A 6 -0.70 6.94 6.02
C ARG A 6 -0.63 7.47 4.59
N ILE A 7 -1.66 7.18 3.81
CA ILE A 7 -1.94 7.82 2.53
C ILE A 7 -3.44 8.10 2.47
N PHE A 8 -3.79 9.33 2.15
CA PHE A 8 -5.18 9.75 1.96
C PHE A 8 -5.33 10.41 0.60
N VAL A 9 -6.35 9.98 -0.13
CA VAL A 9 -6.79 10.65 -1.36
C VAL A 9 -8.25 11.03 -1.15
N SER A 10 -8.54 12.33 -1.26
CA SER A 10 -9.91 12.85 -1.15
C SER A 10 -10.81 12.17 -2.18
N LYS A 11 -12.09 11.96 -1.83
CA LYS A 11 -13.05 11.19 -2.65
C LYS A 11 -13.10 11.69 -4.10
N ALA A 12 -13.12 13.01 -4.32
CA ALA A 12 -13.13 13.65 -5.64
C ALA A 12 -11.89 13.36 -6.52
N TYR A 13 -10.82 12.85 -5.91
CA TYR A 13 -9.53 12.58 -6.55
C TYR A 13 -9.19 11.08 -6.61
N ARG A 14 -10.09 10.20 -6.13
CA ARG A 14 -9.89 8.74 -6.22
C ARG A 14 -10.09 8.25 -7.65
N ASN A 15 -9.59 7.05 -7.93
CA ASN A 15 -9.66 6.38 -9.25
C ASN A 15 -8.95 7.13 -10.40
N LYS A 16 -8.18 8.19 -10.11
CA LYS A 16 -7.36 8.95 -11.07
C LYS A 16 -5.88 8.55 -11.08
N GLY A 17 -5.54 7.37 -10.53
CA GLY A 17 -4.16 6.89 -10.45
C GLY A 17 -3.27 7.53 -9.37
N ILE A 18 -3.75 8.53 -8.62
CA ILE A 18 -2.96 9.26 -7.61
C ILE A 18 -2.40 8.35 -6.51
N GLY A 19 -3.21 7.43 -5.96
CA GLY A 19 -2.73 6.47 -4.97
C GLY A 19 -1.64 5.54 -5.52
N THR A 20 -1.79 5.10 -6.77
CA THR A 20 -0.78 4.31 -7.48
C THR A 20 0.52 5.08 -7.63
N TYR A 21 0.44 6.35 -8.04
CA TYR A 21 1.59 7.21 -8.21
C TYR A 21 2.41 7.33 -6.92
N PHE A 22 1.77 7.66 -5.79
CA PHE A 22 2.48 7.79 -4.51
C PHE A 22 3.11 6.48 -4.06
N ILE A 23 2.38 5.35 -4.13
CA ILE A 23 2.96 4.04 -3.75
C ILE A 23 4.19 3.72 -4.60
N LYS A 24 4.10 3.85 -5.93
CA LYS A 24 5.24 3.59 -6.81
C LYS A 24 6.41 4.54 -6.56
N LYS A 25 6.13 5.82 -6.26
CA LYS A 25 7.17 6.79 -5.90
C LYS A 25 7.94 6.33 -4.66
N PHE A 26 7.24 5.91 -3.61
CA PHE A 26 7.87 5.36 -2.41
C PHE A 26 8.64 4.05 -2.68
N GLU A 27 8.11 3.16 -3.51
CA GLU A 27 8.79 1.92 -3.93
C GLU A 27 10.10 2.21 -4.68
N ASN A 28 10.10 3.22 -5.56
CA ASN A 28 11.27 3.57 -6.37
C ASN A 28 12.35 4.32 -5.58
N GLU A 29 11.95 5.21 -4.67
CA GLU A 29 12.88 6.05 -3.91
C GLU A 29 13.50 5.29 -2.71
N THR A 30 12.88 4.21 -2.25
CA THR A 30 13.41 3.48 -1.08
C THR A 30 14.62 2.61 -1.43
N LYS A 31 15.64 2.65 -0.57
CA LYS A 31 16.76 1.70 -0.60
C LYS A 31 16.38 0.32 -0.03
N LYS A 32 15.21 0.18 0.59
CA LYS A 32 14.78 -1.06 1.26
C LYS A 32 14.25 -2.08 0.23
N LYS A 33 14.43 -3.37 0.50
CA LYS A 33 13.97 -4.48 -0.38
C LYS A 33 12.50 -4.89 -0.16
N LYS A 34 11.80 -4.21 0.75
CA LYS A 34 10.50 -4.63 1.26
C LYS A 34 9.71 -3.43 1.74
N VAL A 35 8.43 -3.37 1.35
CA VAL A 35 7.49 -2.32 1.76
C VAL A 35 6.33 -2.96 2.52
N ASN A 36 5.99 -2.36 3.65
CA ASN A 36 4.90 -2.74 4.52
C ASN A 36 3.87 -1.61 4.56
N LEU A 37 2.60 -1.97 4.78
CA LEU A 37 1.53 -1.04 5.08
C LEU A 37 0.43 -1.74 5.90
N GLU A 38 -0.38 -0.95 6.58
CA GLU A 38 -1.60 -1.42 7.22
C GLU A 38 -2.84 -0.81 6.56
N VAL A 39 -3.92 -1.59 6.51
CA VAL A 39 -5.19 -1.13 5.95
C VAL A 39 -6.37 -1.76 6.68
N TRP A 40 -7.36 -0.96 7.06
CA TRP A 40 -8.60 -1.45 7.66
C TRP A 40 -9.34 -2.40 6.72
N LYS A 41 -9.90 -3.48 7.26
CA LYS A 41 -10.78 -4.40 6.54
C LYS A 41 -11.94 -3.61 5.93
N GLY A 42 -12.27 -3.91 4.68
CA GLY A 42 -13.32 -3.21 3.92
C GLY A 42 -12.86 -1.91 3.23
N ASN A 43 -11.65 -1.42 3.49
CA ASN A 43 -11.16 -0.22 2.81
C ASN A 43 -10.91 -0.49 1.31
N PRO A 44 -11.39 0.38 0.39
CA PRO A 44 -11.23 0.18 -1.05
C PRO A 44 -9.76 0.14 -1.52
N ALA A 45 -8.84 0.73 -0.76
CA ALA A 45 -7.41 0.70 -1.08
C ALA A 45 -6.81 -0.71 -1.10
N ILE A 46 -7.45 -1.70 -0.46
CA ILE A 46 -7.02 -3.11 -0.54
C ILE A 46 -6.93 -3.58 -2.00
N LYS A 47 -7.88 -3.17 -2.87
CA LYS A 47 -7.86 -3.53 -4.29
C LYS A 47 -6.64 -2.94 -5.00
N LEU A 48 -6.28 -1.70 -4.69
CA LEU A 48 -5.07 -1.05 -5.19
C LEU A 48 -3.82 -1.81 -4.75
N TYR A 49 -3.68 -2.09 -3.46
CA TYR A 49 -2.47 -2.76 -2.93
C TYR A 49 -2.31 -4.16 -3.52
N LYS A 50 -3.39 -4.95 -3.62
CA LYS A 50 -3.36 -6.25 -4.31
C LYS A 50 -2.94 -6.12 -5.78
N LYS A 51 -3.51 -5.15 -6.52
CA LYS A 51 -3.13 -4.87 -7.92
C LYS A 51 -1.64 -4.51 -8.06
N LEU A 52 -1.06 -3.87 -7.05
CA LEU A 52 0.36 -3.52 -7.01
C LEU A 52 1.27 -4.65 -6.52
N GLY A 53 0.72 -5.82 -6.20
CA GLY A 53 1.48 -7.01 -5.80
C GLY A 53 1.70 -7.15 -4.28
N TYR A 54 1.03 -6.34 -3.46
CA TYR A 54 1.07 -6.54 -2.01
C TYR A 54 0.22 -7.74 -1.61
N LYS A 55 0.74 -8.54 -0.69
CA LYS A 55 0.07 -9.71 -0.11
C LYS A 55 -0.28 -9.43 1.34
N ILE A 56 -1.45 -9.92 1.79
CA ILE A 56 -1.82 -9.89 3.21
C ILE A 56 -0.92 -10.90 3.93
N ILE A 57 -0.21 -10.47 4.96
CA ILE A 57 0.66 -11.35 5.77
C ILE A 57 0.10 -11.58 7.17
N LYS A 58 -0.76 -10.69 7.66
CA LYS A 58 -1.40 -10.79 8.96
C LYS A 58 -2.74 -10.05 8.96
N TYR A 59 -3.68 -10.54 9.75
CA TYR A 59 -4.90 -9.82 10.11
C TYR A 59 -4.98 -9.73 11.64
N ASN A 60 -5.15 -8.52 12.17
CA ASN A 60 -5.33 -8.30 13.60
C ASN A 60 -6.12 -7.01 13.83
N ASN A 61 -6.96 -6.96 14.86
CA ASN A 61 -7.70 -5.76 15.28
C ASN A 61 -8.38 -5.01 14.13
N GLY A 62 -9.02 -5.74 13.22
CA GLY A 62 -9.73 -5.14 12.07
C GLY A 62 -8.83 -4.62 10.95
N LYS A 63 -7.50 -4.79 11.02
CA LYS A 63 -6.55 -4.35 10.00
C LYS A 63 -5.83 -5.52 9.35
N TYR A 64 -5.61 -5.41 8.04
CA TYR A 64 -4.65 -6.20 7.32
C TYR A 64 -3.29 -5.53 7.36
N GLN A 65 -2.26 -6.29 7.70
CA GLN A 65 -0.88 -5.96 7.38
C GLN A 65 -0.57 -6.53 6.01
N MET A 66 -0.15 -5.68 5.08
CA MET A 66 0.18 -6.05 3.72
C MET A 66 1.65 -5.76 3.42
N GLN A 67 2.27 -6.62 2.61
CA GLN A 67 3.70 -6.54 2.30
C GLN A 67 3.96 -6.82 0.82
N LYS A 68 4.95 -6.12 0.26
CA LYS A 68 5.53 -6.38 -1.05
C LYS A 68 7.06 -6.45 -0.95
N LEU A 69 7.65 -7.48 -1.55
CA LEU A 69 9.09 -7.52 -1.81
C LEU A 69 9.37 -6.75 -3.10
N LEU A 70 10.39 -5.90 -3.07
CA LEU A 70 10.84 -5.15 -4.25
C LEU A 70 11.96 -5.93 -4.92
N THR A 71 11.72 -6.38 -6.15
CA THR A 71 12.77 -6.78 -7.09
C THR A 71 13.37 -5.50 -7.65
N LYS A 72 14.67 -5.31 -7.41
CA LYS A 72 15.44 -4.22 -8.00
C LYS A 72 16.21 -4.75 -9.19
#